data_AF-A0A397SFA5-F1
#
_entry.id   AF-A0A397SFA5-F1
#
_cell.length_a   1.000
_cell.length_b   1.000
_cell.length_c   1.000
_cell.angle_alpha   90.00
_cell.angle_beta   90.00
_cell.angle_gamma   90.00
#
_symmetry.space_group_name_H-M   'P 1'
#
loop_
_entity.id
_entity.type
_entity.pdbx_description
1 polymer ?
#
loop_
_entity_poly.entity_id
_entity_poly.type
_entity_poly.pdbx_seq_one_letter_code
_entity_poly.pdbx_strand_id
1 'polypeptide(L)'
;MVRKKGPVWKHFNIESQNNASHPYVRCKYCSKHFERAVPERMQAHLDKKCPEAPNIAKSQHRKQNTTSRIDNLSDSLSEEILDILVPPSKMYQFGYRYQHGIGTEKNETKAFKFYKQAAEKGHIDSMNDLGYCYQHGIGTEKNEIKAFELYKEAADKGNITSIYNLGY
;
A
#
# COMPACT_ATOMS: atom_id res chain seq x y z
N MET A 1 -19.91 25.61 24.03
CA MET A 1 -19.30 25.36 22.70
C MET A 1 -19.93 24.12 22.08
N VAL A 2 -20.64 24.25 20.97
CA VAL A 2 -21.23 23.10 20.25
C VAL A 2 -20.11 22.37 19.51
N ARG A 3 -19.80 21.13 19.91
CA ARG A 3 -18.83 20.31 19.19
C ARG A 3 -19.35 20.06 17.77
N LYS A 4 -18.56 20.42 16.76
CA LYS A 4 -18.91 20.16 15.35
C LYS A 4 -19.05 18.65 15.14
N LYS A 5 -20.16 18.22 14.54
CA LYS A 5 -20.42 16.82 14.21
C LYS A 5 -19.48 16.39 13.06
N GLY A 6 -18.77 15.29 13.26
CA GLY A 6 -17.84 14.74 12.27
C GLY A 6 -18.52 14.12 11.04
N PRO A 7 -17.74 13.68 10.03
CA PRO A 7 -18.26 13.19 8.76
C PRO A 7 -19.26 12.03 8.86
N VAL A 8 -19.08 11.13 9.84
CA VAL A 8 -19.95 9.96 10.05
C VAL A 8 -21.43 10.33 10.27
N TRP A 9 -21.70 11.52 10.82
CA TRP A 9 -23.05 11.95 11.17
C TRP A 9 -23.96 12.14 9.95
N LYS A 10 -23.41 12.34 8.75
CA LYS A 10 -24.21 12.46 7.51
C LYS A 10 -24.98 11.18 7.16
N HIS A 11 -24.60 10.05 7.78
CA HIS A 11 -25.17 8.71 7.56
C HIS A 11 -26.22 8.30 8.59
N PHE A 12 -26.56 9.18 9.52
CA PHE A 12 -27.50 8.89 10.60
C PHE A 12 -28.56 10.00 10.72
N ASN A 13 -29.78 9.62 11.09
CA ASN A 13 -30.86 10.53 11.47
C ASN A 13 -30.85 10.70 12.98
N ILE A 14 -31.08 11.93 13.46
CA ILE A 14 -31.20 12.21 14.90
C ILE A 14 -32.67 12.19 15.26
N GLU A 15 -33.06 11.40 16.26
CA GLU A 15 -34.47 11.24 16.62
C GLU A 15 -34.83 11.86 17.97
N SER A 16 -33.85 12.07 18.87
CA SER A 16 -34.08 12.78 20.14
C SER A 16 -32.83 13.50 20.63
N GLN A 17 -33.02 14.73 21.14
CA GLN A 17 -31.97 15.61 21.68
C GLN A 17 -31.88 15.58 23.22
N ASN A 18 -32.32 14.50 23.87
CA ASN A 18 -32.35 14.41 25.34
C ASN A 18 -30.98 14.53 26.03
N ASN A 19 -29.88 14.54 25.28
CA ASN A 19 -28.56 14.97 25.74
C ASN A 19 -27.75 15.52 24.55
N ALA A 20 -27.41 16.81 24.56
CA ALA A 20 -26.75 17.50 23.44
C ALA A 20 -25.41 16.87 23.00
N SER A 21 -24.76 16.09 23.87
CA SER A 21 -23.49 15.40 23.58
C SER A 21 -23.68 14.02 22.92
N HIS A 22 -24.76 13.29 23.22
CA HIS A 22 -24.99 11.93 22.72
C HIS A 22 -26.48 11.70 22.43
N PRO A 23 -27.02 12.34 21.38
CA PRO A 23 -28.42 12.15 20.98
C PRO A 23 -28.71 10.70 20.56
N TYR A 24 -30.00 10.37 20.52
CA TYR A 24 -30.49 9.14 19.91
C TYR A 24 -30.37 9.24 18.39
N VAL A 25 -29.78 8.25 17.74
CA VAL A 25 -29.59 8.26 16.28
C VAL A 25 -29.95 6.94 15.61
N ARG A 26 -30.47 7.02 14.40
CA ARG A 26 -30.83 5.89 13.54
C ARG A 26 -29.97 5.85 12.29
N CYS A 27 -29.45 4.67 11.95
CA CYS A 27 -28.73 4.45 10.70
C CYS A 27 -29.66 4.68 9.50
N LYS A 28 -29.25 5.49 8.52
CA LYS A 28 -30.06 5.77 7.31
C LYS A 28 -30.22 4.56 6.38
N TYR A 29 -29.38 3.54 6.54
CA TYR A 29 -29.32 2.40 5.63
C TYR A 29 -30.14 1.24 6.19
N CYS A 30 -29.73 0.64 7.32
CA CYS A 30 -30.42 -0.54 7.86
C CYS A 30 -31.43 -0.23 8.98
N SER A 31 -31.80 1.04 9.19
CA SER A 31 -32.74 1.49 10.23
C SER A 31 -32.38 1.09 11.68
N LYS A 32 -31.14 0.67 11.94
CA LYS A 32 -30.67 0.33 13.29
C LYS A 32 -30.56 1.58 14.17
N HIS A 33 -31.07 1.47 15.39
CA HIS A 33 -31.04 2.55 16.37
C HIS A 33 -29.83 2.47 17.32
N PHE A 34 -29.40 3.64 17.78
CA PHE A 34 -28.31 3.85 18.72
C PHE A 34 -28.78 4.79 19.83
N GLU A 35 -28.87 4.23 21.04
CA GLU A 35 -29.27 4.97 22.24
C GLU A 35 -28.32 6.13 22.58
N ARG A 36 -27.05 6.01 22.20
CA ARG A 36 -26.03 7.02 22.37
C ARG A 36 -25.22 7.17 21.09
N ALA A 37 -25.27 8.36 20.47
CA ALA A 37 -24.46 8.69 19.32
C ALA A 37 -22.97 8.85 19.70
N VAL A 38 -22.22 7.76 19.53
CA VAL A 38 -20.76 7.71 19.67
C VAL A 38 -20.16 7.53 18.28
N PRO A 39 -19.44 8.52 17.72
CA PRO A 39 -18.93 8.48 16.33
C PRO A 39 -18.18 7.20 15.97
N GLU A 40 -17.34 6.70 16.87
CA GLU A 40 -16.54 5.49 16.67
C GLU A 40 -17.45 4.26 16.55
N ARG A 41 -18.50 4.17 17.38
CA ARG A 41 -19.46 3.06 17.37
C ARG A 41 -20.38 3.12 16.14
N MET A 42 -20.78 4.33 15.75
CA MET A 42 -21.54 4.60 14.54
C MET A 42 -20.74 4.18 13.30
N GLN A 43 -19.47 4.55 13.24
CA GLN A 43 -18.59 4.19 12.13
C GLN A 43 -18.30 2.68 12.09
N ALA A 44 -18.01 2.06 13.24
CA ALA A 44 -17.80 0.61 13.31
C ALA A 44 -19.03 -0.19 12.86
N HIS A 45 -20.24 0.34 13.08
CA HIS A 45 -21.45 -0.25 12.53
C HIS A 45 -21.52 -0.17 11.00
N LEU A 46 -21.28 1.01 10.42
CA LEU A 46 -21.24 1.20 8.96
C LEU A 46 -20.20 0.27 8.31
N ASP A 47 -19.06 0.07 8.98
CA ASP A 47 -17.94 -0.71 8.43
C ASP A 47 -18.17 -2.22 8.48
N LYS A 48 -18.72 -2.73 9.58
CA LYS A 48 -18.74 -4.17 9.90
C LYS A 48 -20.13 -4.79 10.02
N LYS A 49 -21.18 -3.99 10.24
CA LYS A 49 -22.51 -4.48 10.67
C LYS A 49 -23.67 -3.90 9.87
N CYS A 50 -23.42 -3.13 8.80
CA CYS A 50 -24.45 -2.54 7.94
C CYS A 50 -24.21 -2.99 6.49
N PRO A 51 -24.92 -4.03 6.01
CA PRO A 51 -24.71 -4.55 4.65
C PRO A 51 -25.08 -3.53 3.57
N GLU A 52 -26.10 -2.71 3.84
CA GLU A 52 -26.67 -1.71 2.93
C GLU A 52 -25.90 -0.37 2.92
N ALA A 53 -24.87 -0.21 3.76
CA ALA A 53 -24.11 1.03 3.80
C ALA A 53 -23.25 1.20 2.52
N PRO A 54 -23.36 2.34 1.81
CA PRO A 54 -22.56 2.63 0.64
C PRO A 54 -21.09 2.83 1.01
N ASN A 55 -20.18 2.60 0.06
CA ASN A 55 -18.73 2.66 0.32
C ASN A 55 -18.25 4.03 0.85
N ILE A 56 -18.92 5.12 0.48
CA ILE A 56 -18.65 6.49 0.98
C ILE A 56 -19.00 6.69 2.46
N ALA A 57 -19.78 5.77 3.04
CA ALA A 57 -20.18 5.76 4.44
C ALA A 57 -19.26 4.92 5.32
N LYS A 58 -18.47 4.04 4.71
CA LYS A 58 -17.49 3.21 5.40
C LYS A 58 -16.22 4.04 5.62
N SER A 59 -15.56 3.83 6.76
CA SER A 59 -14.30 4.49 7.02
C SER A 59 -13.32 4.06 5.93
N GLN A 60 -12.61 5.01 5.36
CA GLN A 60 -11.45 4.72 4.52
C GLN A 60 -10.29 4.25 5.41
N HIS A 61 -10.51 3.28 6.30
CA HIS A 61 -9.46 2.35 6.61
C HIS A 61 -9.24 1.55 5.34
N ARG A 62 -8.32 2.06 4.52
CA ARG A 62 -7.74 1.48 3.31
C ARG A 62 -7.98 -0.02 3.25
N LYS A 63 -9.16 -0.42 2.76
CA LYS A 63 -9.36 -1.77 2.25
C LYS A 63 -8.48 -1.76 1.01
N GLN A 64 -7.29 -2.33 1.14
CA GLN A 64 -6.41 -2.69 0.04
C GLN A 64 -7.12 -3.76 -0.82
N ASN A 65 -8.27 -3.43 -1.40
CA ASN A 65 -9.11 -4.35 -2.18
C ASN A 65 -9.41 -3.80 -3.58
N THR A 66 -8.62 -2.83 -4.06
CA THR A 66 -8.49 -2.57 -5.50
C THR A 66 -7.25 -3.23 -6.10
N THR A 67 -6.42 -3.91 -5.30
CA THR A 67 -5.19 -4.57 -5.77
C THR A 67 -5.33 -6.07 -6.04
N SER A 68 -6.37 -6.76 -5.56
CA SER A 68 -6.47 -8.23 -5.72
C SER A 68 -6.58 -8.73 -7.17
N ARG A 69 -6.86 -7.87 -8.17
CA ARG A 69 -6.81 -8.24 -9.60
C ARG A 69 -5.47 -7.93 -10.27
N ILE A 70 -4.62 -7.07 -9.69
CA ILE A 70 -3.30 -6.73 -10.25
C ILE A 70 -2.17 -7.49 -9.54
N ASP A 71 -2.44 -8.02 -8.34
CA ASP A 71 -1.45 -8.75 -7.53
C ASP A 71 -1.07 -10.11 -8.13
N ASN A 72 -1.89 -10.63 -9.05
CA ASN A 72 -1.61 -11.88 -9.77
C ASN A 72 -0.97 -11.65 -11.15
N LEU A 73 -0.67 -10.41 -11.58
CA LEU A 73 -0.06 -10.19 -12.90
C LEU A 73 1.35 -10.79 -12.98
N SER A 74 2.13 -10.77 -11.90
CA SER A 74 3.51 -11.28 -11.89
C SER A 74 3.60 -12.80 -11.97
N ASP A 75 2.61 -13.52 -11.45
CA ASP A 75 2.60 -14.99 -11.41
C ASP A 75 1.86 -15.62 -12.61
N SER A 76 1.13 -14.82 -13.40
CA SER A 76 0.33 -15.28 -14.54
C SER A 76 0.86 -14.86 -15.91
N LEU A 77 1.79 -13.90 -15.97
CA LEU A 77 2.46 -13.48 -17.20
C LEU A 77 3.79 -14.22 -17.32
N SER A 78 4.10 -14.76 -18.51
CA SER A 78 5.43 -15.28 -18.80
C SER A 78 6.47 -14.16 -18.63
N GLU A 79 7.70 -14.51 -18.21
CA GLU A 79 8.76 -13.51 -17.96
C GLU A 79 9.05 -12.62 -19.19
N GLU A 80 8.79 -13.12 -20.41
CA GLU A 80 8.90 -12.35 -21.66
C GLU A 80 7.84 -11.26 -21.82
N ILE A 81 6.58 -11.52 -21.42
CA ILE A 81 5.50 -10.52 -21.56
C ILE A 81 5.68 -9.40 -20.55
N LEU A 82 6.25 -9.73 -19.39
CA LEU A 82 6.54 -8.77 -18.35
C LEU A 82 7.47 -7.65 -18.87
N ASP A 83 8.44 -8.00 -19.72
CA ASP A 83 9.41 -7.03 -20.22
C ASP A 83 8.85 -6.01 -21.22
N ILE A 84 7.79 -6.36 -21.94
CA ILE A 84 7.22 -5.50 -22.99
C ILE A 84 6.10 -4.62 -22.44
N LEU A 85 5.27 -5.14 -21.54
CA LEU A 85 4.01 -4.50 -21.14
C LEU A 85 4.09 -3.80 -19.78
N VAL A 86 5.12 -4.08 -18.97
CA VAL A 86 5.21 -3.56 -17.60
C VAL A 86 6.26 -2.46 -17.52
N PRO A 87 5.88 -1.23 -17.13
CA PRO A 87 6.85 -0.15 -16.98
C PRO A 87 7.81 -0.42 -15.83
N PRO A 88 9.04 0.12 -15.86
CA PRO A 88 10.07 -0.10 -14.83
C PRO A 88 9.59 0.21 -13.41
N SER A 89 8.80 1.26 -13.23
CA SER A 89 8.22 1.62 -11.92
C SER A 89 7.27 0.56 -11.36
N LYS A 90 6.59 -0.19 -12.23
CA LYS A 90 5.70 -1.26 -11.83
C LYS A 90 6.47 -2.54 -11.50
N MET A 91 7.54 -2.83 -12.23
CA MET A 91 8.49 -3.90 -11.89
C MET A 91 9.11 -3.64 -10.51
N TYR A 92 9.56 -2.41 -10.24
CA TYR A 92 10.03 -2.02 -8.92
C TYR A 92 9.02 -2.32 -7.81
N GLN A 93 7.76 -1.95 -8.00
CA GLN A 93 6.71 -2.25 -7.03
C GLN A 93 6.53 -3.76 -6.81
N PHE A 94 6.64 -4.59 -7.85
CA PHE A 94 6.58 -6.05 -7.67
C PHE A 94 7.76 -6.54 -6.84
N GLY A 95 8.98 -6.06 -7.13
CA GLY A 95 10.18 -6.37 -6.34
C GLY A 95 10.00 -6.03 -4.86
N TYR A 96 9.56 -4.81 -4.57
CA TYR A 96 9.31 -4.32 -3.22
C TYR A 96 8.29 -5.17 -2.45
N ARG A 97 7.22 -5.58 -3.12
CA ARG A 97 6.18 -6.40 -2.50
C ARG A 97 6.66 -7.80 -2.19
N TYR A 98 7.44 -8.43 -3.08
CA TYR A 98 8.05 -9.73 -2.80
C TYR A 98 9.12 -9.63 -1.70
N GLN A 99 9.89 -8.55 -1.63
CA GLN A 99 10.88 -8.37 -0.55
C GLN A 99 10.22 -8.24 0.83
N HIS A 100 9.07 -7.54 0.91
CA HIS A 100 8.40 -7.23 2.18
C HIS A 100 7.14 -8.06 2.45
N GLY A 101 6.75 -8.98 1.56
CA GLY A 101 5.54 -9.79 1.70
C GLY A 101 4.23 -8.97 1.67
N ILE A 102 4.18 -7.88 0.90
CA ILE A 102 3.03 -6.97 0.87
C ILE A 102 1.98 -7.46 -0.12
N GLY A 103 0.97 -8.17 0.40
CA GLY A 103 -0.11 -8.73 -0.42
C GLY A 103 0.31 -9.93 -1.28
N THR A 104 1.51 -10.47 -1.03
CA THR A 104 2.04 -11.72 -1.59
C THR A 104 2.98 -12.34 -0.55
N GLU A 105 3.38 -13.60 -0.73
CA GLU A 105 4.39 -14.22 0.14
C GLU A 105 5.76 -13.58 -0.11
N LYS A 106 6.54 -13.44 0.97
CA LYS A 106 7.90 -12.92 0.86
C LYS A 106 8.75 -13.87 -0.02
N ASN A 107 9.40 -13.34 -1.05
CA ASN A 107 10.26 -14.10 -1.94
C ASN A 107 11.44 -13.24 -2.43
N GLU A 108 12.60 -13.44 -1.84
CA GLU A 108 13.78 -12.62 -2.12
C GLU A 108 14.33 -12.84 -3.53
N THR A 109 14.27 -14.08 -4.05
CA THR A 109 14.69 -14.40 -5.42
C THR A 109 13.83 -13.69 -6.46
N LYS A 110 12.50 -13.68 -6.27
CA LYS A 110 11.60 -12.91 -7.14
C LYS A 110 11.85 -11.41 -7.00
N ALA A 111 12.04 -10.91 -5.78
CA ALA A 111 12.34 -9.50 -5.56
C ALA A 111 13.59 -9.06 -6.33
N PHE A 112 14.67 -9.82 -6.21
CA PHE A 112 15.93 -9.61 -6.92
C PHE A 112 15.72 -9.54 -8.44
N LYS A 113 14.97 -10.50 -9.02
CA LYS A 113 14.68 -10.51 -10.46
C LYS A 113 13.97 -9.24 -10.93
N PHE A 114 12.92 -8.80 -10.22
CA PHE A 114 12.17 -7.61 -10.59
C PHE A 114 13.00 -6.33 -10.47
N TYR A 115 13.82 -6.20 -9.43
CA TYR A 115 14.74 -5.06 -9.32
C TYR A 115 15.77 -5.07 -10.44
N LYS A 116 16.29 -6.24 -10.81
CA LYS A 116 17.23 -6.37 -11.92
C LYS A 116 16.62 -5.92 -13.24
N GLN A 117 15.43 -6.41 -13.60
CA GLN A 117 14.73 -6.01 -14.82
C GLN A 117 14.41 -4.50 -14.85
N ALA A 118 13.97 -3.94 -13.72
CA ALA A 118 13.68 -2.52 -13.62
C ALA A 118 14.95 -1.66 -13.76
N ALA A 119 16.06 -2.08 -13.14
CA ALA A 119 17.36 -1.43 -13.22
C ALA A 119 17.93 -1.47 -14.66
N GLU A 120 17.83 -2.61 -15.35
CA GLU A 120 18.23 -2.74 -16.77
C GLU A 120 17.45 -1.78 -17.69
N LYS A 121 16.25 -1.36 -17.28
CA LYS A 121 15.42 -0.34 -17.96
C LYS A 121 15.65 1.09 -17.46
N GLY A 122 16.68 1.32 -16.65
CA GLY A 122 17.06 2.65 -16.18
C GLY A 122 16.29 3.13 -14.95
N HIS A 123 15.56 2.27 -14.23
CA HIS A 123 14.87 2.68 -13.00
C HIS A 123 15.87 2.91 -11.87
N ILE A 124 16.03 4.17 -11.48
CA ILE A 124 17.08 4.63 -10.56
C ILE A 124 16.95 3.98 -9.18
N ASP A 125 15.74 3.95 -8.59
CA ASP A 125 15.54 3.34 -7.27
C ASP A 125 15.80 1.82 -7.29
N SER A 126 15.54 1.17 -8.44
CA SER A 126 15.84 -0.25 -8.60
C SER A 126 17.32 -0.54 -8.70
N MET A 127 18.12 0.38 -9.27
CA MET A 127 19.59 0.25 -9.28
C MET A 127 20.12 0.27 -7.85
N ASN A 128 19.63 1.19 -7.01
CA ASN A 128 19.97 1.23 -5.59
C ASN A 128 19.58 -0.07 -4.88
N ASP A 129 18.33 -0.51 -5.02
CA ASP A 129 17.84 -1.68 -4.29
C ASP A 129 18.47 -2.99 -4.82
N LEU A 130 18.85 -3.05 -6.10
CA LEU A 130 19.66 -4.13 -6.65
C LEU A 130 21.09 -4.14 -6.07
N GLY A 131 21.69 -2.96 -5.91
CA GLY A 131 22.97 -2.80 -5.23
C GLY A 131 22.92 -3.33 -3.80
N TYR A 132 21.84 -2.99 -3.08
CA TYR A 132 21.58 -3.50 -1.73
C TYR A 132 21.42 -5.03 -1.70
N CYS A 133 20.72 -5.60 -2.69
CA CYS A 133 20.62 -7.05 -2.82
C CYS A 133 21.99 -7.72 -2.99
N TYR A 134 22.86 -7.18 -3.85
CA TYR A 134 24.21 -7.71 -4.02
C TYR A 134 25.10 -7.50 -2.79
N GLN A 135 24.98 -6.39 -2.08
CA GLN A 135 25.76 -6.13 -0.86
C GLN A 135 25.45 -7.12 0.25
N HIS A 136 24.18 -7.53 0.37
CA HIS A 136 23.71 -8.40 1.46
C HIS A 136 23.39 -9.84 1.04
N GLY A 137 23.52 -10.18 -0.23
CA GLY A 137 23.18 -11.51 -0.76
C GLY A 137 21.67 -11.81 -0.68
N ILE A 138 20.82 -10.82 -0.92
CA ILE A 138 19.35 -10.97 -0.88
C ILE A 138 18.87 -11.47 -2.24
N GLY A 139 18.36 -12.71 -2.27
CA GLY A 139 17.86 -13.33 -3.51
C GLY A 139 18.94 -13.65 -4.55
N THR A 140 20.21 -13.42 -4.22
CA THR A 140 21.40 -13.66 -5.06
C THR A 140 22.63 -13.87 -4.17
N GLU A 141 23.77 -14.23 -4.75
CA GLU A 141 25.03 -14.30 -4.01
C GLU A 141 25.58 -12.89 -3.72
N LYS A 142 26.21 -12.74 -2.56
CA LYS A 142 26.85 -11.49 -2.17
C LYS A 142 27.94 -11.11 -3.18
N ASN A 143 27.92 -9.88 -3.68
CA ASN A 143 28.91 -9.35 -4.61
C ASN A 143 29.11 -7.85 -4.40
N GLU A 144 30.13 -7.47 -3.65
CA GLU A 144 30.40 -6.07 -3.28
C GLU A 144 30.81 -5.22 -4.48
N ILE A 145 31.49 -5.79 -5.47
CA ILE A 145 31.91 -5.08 -6.69
C ILE A 145 30.68 -4.66 -7.49
N LYS A 146 29.74 -5.58 -7.73
CA LYS A 146 28.48 -5.26 -8.42
C LYS A 146 27.62 -4.28 -7.64
N ALA A 147 27.58 -4.40 -6.31
CA ALA A 147 26.87 -3.45 -5.46
C ALA A 147 27.43 -2.02 -5.62
N PHE A 148 28.75 -1.89 -5.57
CA PHE A 148 29.43 -0.61 -5.74
C PHE A 148 29.17 0.00 -7.12
N GLU A 149 29.27 -0.77 -8.19
CA GLU A 149 28.98 -0.31 -9.56
C GLU A 149 27.55 0.22 -9.69
N LEU A 150 26.56 -0.50 -9.15
CA LEU A 150 25.16 -0.11 -9.18
C LEU A 150 24.87 1.14 -8.36
N TYR A 151 25.44 1.25 -7.16
CA TYR A 151 25.31 2.46 -6.35
C TYR A 151 25.95 3.67 -7.04
N LYS A 152 27.11 3.49 -7.67
CA LYS A 152 27.77 4.54 -8.43
C LYS A 152 26.90 5.02 -9.59
N GLU A 153 26.37 4.10 -10.39
CA GLU A 153 25.49 4.46 -11.51
C GLU A 153 24.22 5.18 -11.03
N ALA A 154 23.60 4.70 -9.95
CA ALA A 154 22.42 5.33 -9.37
C ALA A 154 22.73 6.73 -8.81
N ALA A 155 23.88 6.91 -8.16
CA ALA A 155 24.35 8.18 -7.64
C ALA A 155 24.64 9.19 -8.76
N ASP A 156 25.29 8.76 -9.84
CA ASP A 156 25.54 9.58 -11.03
C ASP A 156 24.22 10.07 -11.68
N LYS A 157 23.13 9.31 -11.51
CA LYS A 157 21.76 9.66 -11.93
C LYS A 157 20.97 10.44 -10.87
N GLY A 158 21.60 10.84 -9.77
CA GLY A 158 21.00 11.69 -8.74
C GLY A 158 20.28 10.93 -7.62
N ASN A 159 20.47 9.61 -7.47
CA ASN A 159 19.92 8.89 -6.33
C ASN A 159 20.65 9.26 -5.03
N ILE A 160 19.95 9.96 -4.14
CA ILE A 160 20.52 10.43 -2.87
C ILE A 160 20.90 9.26 -1.95
N THR A 161 20.08 8.20 -1.91
CA THR A 161 20.35 7.01 -1.08
C THR A 161 21.63 6.32 -1.53
N SER A 162 21.85 6.19 -2.84
CA SER A 162 23.07 5.59 -3.38
C SER A 162 24.31 6.44 -3.12
N ILE A 163 24.20 7.77 -3.15
CA ILE A 163 25.31 8.66 -2.73
C ILE A 163 25.72 8.35 -1.28
N TYR A 164 24.76 8.18 -0.37
CA TYR A 164 25.05 7.77 1.00
C TYR A 164 25.66 6.38 1.08
N ASN A 165 25.15 5.41 0.31
CA ASN A 165 25.66 4.04 0.30
C ASN A 165 27.09 3.91 -0.26
N LEU A 166 27.55 4.86 -1.10
CA LEU A 166 28.94 4.94 -1.56
C LEU A 166 29.89 5.58 -0.55
N GLY A 167 29.36 6.38 0.38
CA GLY A 167 30.13 7.12 1.37
C GLY A 167 30.48 6.32 2.63
N TYR A 168 29.93 5.11 2.76
CA TYR A 168 30.10 4.21 3.92
C TYR A 168 30.96 3.00 3.53
#